data_AF-A0A3R6K0L4-F1
#
_entry.id   AF-A0A3R6K0L4-F1
#
_cell.length_a   1.000
_cell.length_b   1.000
_cell.length_c   1.000
_cell.angle_alpha   90.00
_cell.angle_beta   90.00
_cell.angle_gamma   90.00
#
_symmetry.space_group_name_H-M   'P 1'
#
loop_
_entity.id
_entity.type
_entity.pdbx_description
1 polymer ?
#
loop_
_entity_poly.entity_id
_entity_poly.type
_entity_poly.pdbx_seq_one_letter_code
_entity_poly.pdbx_strand_id
1 'polypeptide(L)' 'MDKKVIFTIIQCGHGVYRIITNHMQFRKMNTACITDIDMLYETMKEISTEINNEYGYAVLFETE' A
#
# COMPACT_ATOMS: atom_id res chain seq x y z
N MET A 1 4.06 -16.72 14.42
CA MET A 1 3.00 -16.06 13.64
C MET A 1 3.63 -14.86 12.99
N ASP A 2 3.94 -14.96 11.70
CA ASP A 2 4.40 -13.81 10.92
C ASP A 2 3.31 -12.74 10.95
N LYS A 3 3.65 -11.57 11.49
CA LYS A 3 2.73 -10.45 11.56
C LYS A 3 2.53 -9.94 10.13
N LYS A 4 1.29 -9.91 9.64
CA LYS A 4 0.96 -9.44 8.29
C LYS A 4 0.02 -8.24 8.32
N VAL A 5 0.17 -7.35 7.35
CA VAL A 5 -0.72 -6.22 7.12
C VAL A 5 -1.17 -6.23 5.65
N ILE A 6 -2.44 -5.93 5.43
CA ILE A 6 -3.03 -5.89 4.09
C ILE A 6 -3.27 -4.43 3.69
N PHE A 7 -2.88 -4.11 2.48
CA PHE A 7 -3.20 -2.87 1.78
C PHE A 7 -4.05 -3.20 0.56
N THR A 8 -5.06 -2.38 0.31
CA THR A 8 -5.96 -2.52 -0.82
C THR A 8 -5.60 -1.47 -1.87
N ILE A 9 -5.41 -1.92 -3.11
CA ILE A 9 -5.25 -1.08 -4.29
C ILE A 9 -6.62 -0.93 -4.94
N ILE A 10 -7.15 0.29 -4.95
CA ILE A 10 -8.42 0.65 -5.59
C ILE A 10 -8.12 1.29 -6.93
N GLN A 11 -8.68 0.75 -8.01
CA GLN A 11 -8.65 1.42 -9.31
C GLN A 11 -9.82 2.42 -9.42
N CYS A 12 -9.51 3.72 -9.38
CA CYS A 12 -10.50 4.80 -9.41
C CYS A 12 -10.99 5.18 -10.82
N GLY A 13 -10.57 4.44 -11.86
CA GLY A 13 -10.86 4.71 -13.28
C GLY A 13 -9.78 5.57 -13.96
N HIS A 14 -9.79 5.62 -15.29
CA HIS A 14 -8.82 6.39 -16.11
C HIS A 14 -7.34 6.13 -15.78
N GLY A 15 -6.98 4.92 -15.37
CA GLY A 15 -5.61 4.58 -14.97
C GLY A 15 -5.16 5.18 -13.64
N VAL A 16 -6.11 5.68 -12.82
CA VAL A 16 -5.84 6.19 -11.48
C VAL A 16 -6.00 5.06 -10.45
N TYR A 17 -5.03 4.95 -9.56
CA TYR A 17 -4.96 3.99 -8.47
C TYR A 17 -4.88 4.71 -7.13
N ARG A 18 -5.33 4.03 -6.07
CA ARG A 18 -5.12 4.44 -4.67
C ARG A 18 -4.71 3.23 -3.87
N ILE A 19 -3.79 3.42 -2.94
CA ILE A 19 -3.39 2.42 -1.95
C ILE A 19 -4.00 2.85 -0.62
N ILE A 20 -4.79 1.97 0.00
CA ILE A 20 -5.40 2.22 1.30
C ILE A 20 -5.17 1.07 2.27
N THR A 21 -5.21 1.36 3.56
CA THR A 21 -5.29 0.34 4.61
C THR A 21 -6.28 0.76 5.69
N ASN A 22 -6.93 -0.24 6.28
CA ASN A 22 -7.81 -0.07 7.44
C ASN A 22 -7.05 -0.24 8.77
N HIS A 23 -5.77 -0.59 8.73
CA HIS A 23 -4.94 -0.71 9.92
C HIS A 23 -4.60 0.67 10.47
N MET A 24 -5.14 1.03 11.65
CA MET A 24 -4.99 2.36 12.24
C MET A 24 -3.52 2.81 12.37
N GLN A 25 -2.62 1.89 12.69
CA GLN A 25 -1.17 2.16 12.83
C GLN A 25 -0.53 2.67 11.53
N PHE A 26 -1.03 2.24 10.37
CA PHE A 26 -0.41 2.51 9.07
C PHE A 26 -1.24 3.44 8.18
N ARG A 27 -2.30 4.05 8.73
CA ARG A 27 -3.21 4.94 7.98
C ARG A 27 -2.50 6.13 7.32
N LYS A 28 -1.34 6.55 7.86
CA LYS A 28 -0.47 7.59 7.28
C LYS A 28 0.07 7.23 5.89
N MET A 29 0.05 5.95 5.52
CA MET A 29 0.56 5.42 4.25
C MET A 29 -0.51 5.34 3.14
N ASN A 30 -1.74 5.78 3.43
CA ASN A 30 -2.79 5.85 2.41
C ASN A 30 -2.44 6.91 1.36
N THR A 31 -2.70 6.61 0.09
CA THR A 31 -2.36 7.49 -1.04
C THR A 31 -3.60 8.15 -1.63
N ALA A 32 -3.45 9.39 -2.11
CA ALA A 32 -4.57 10.22 -2.53
C ALA A 32 -5.02 9.98 -3.98
N CYS A 33 -4.11 9.78 -4.93
CA CYS A 33 -4.34 9.37 -6.33
C CYS A 33 -2.96 9.13 -6.96
N ILE A 34 -2.78 8.00 -7.64
CA ILE A 34 -1.57 7.64 -8.37
C ILE A 34 -1.98 7.34 -9.81
N THR A 35 -1.56 8.15 -10.77
CA THR A 35 -2.00 8.03 -12.17
C THR A 35 -0.99 7.30 -13.06
N ASP A 36 0.19 7.01 -12.53
CA ASP A 36 1.30 6.39 -13.22
C ASP A 36 1.57 5.02 -12.61
N ILE A 37 1.67 3.98 -13.44
CA ILE A 37 1.81 2.60 -12.98
C ILE A 37 3.20 2.32 -12.39
N ASP A 38 4.25 2.98 -12.90
CA ASP A 38 5.59 2.83 -12.36
C ASP A 38 5.67 3.50 -10.98
N MET A 39 5.03 4.67 -10.84
CA MET A 39 4.88 5.34 -9.55
C MET A 39 4.08 4.51 -8.54
N LEU A 40 3.07 3.75 -9.00
CA LEU A 40 2.32 2.82 -8.15
C LEU A 40 3.24 1.73 -7.59
N TYR A 41 4.04 1.08 -8.45
CA TYR A 41 4.96 0.02 -8.05
C TYR A 41 6.04 0.53 -7.08
N GLU A 42 6.64 1.68 -7.34
CA GLU A 42 7.62 2.28 -6.42
C GLU A 42 6.98 2.61 -5.07
N THR A 43 5.76 3.17 -5.07
CA THR A 43 5.03 3.44 -3.82
C THR A 43 4.74 2.16 -3.03
N MET A 44 4.32 1.08 -3.68
CA MET A 44 4.11 -0.23 -3.04
C MET A 44 5.39 -0.77 -2.40
N LYS A 45 6.53 -0.60 -3.08
CA LYS A 45 7.84 -1.03 -2.60
C LYS A 45 8.31 -0.21 -1.40
N GLU A 46 8.12 1.11 -1.43
CA GLU A 46 8.40 2.01 -0.31
C GLU A 46 7.59 1.63 0.93
N ILE A 47 6.27 1.47 0.80
CA ILE A 47 5.38 1.03 1.89
C ILE A 47 5.85 -0.31 2.45
N SER A 48 6.16 -1.28 1.58
CA SER A 48 6.63 -2.61 2.01
C SER A 48 7.93 -2.52 2.80
N THR A 49 8.86 -1.69 2.33
CA THR A 49 10.19 -1.54 2.93
C THR A 49 10.10 -0.85 4.29
N GLU A 50 9.34 0.25 4.39
CA GLU A 50 9.11 0.96 5.65
C GLU A 50 8.46 0.02 6.67
N ILE A 51 7.39 -0.68 6.28
CA ILE A 51 6.66 -1.56 7.21
C ILE A 51 7.52 -2.74 7.68
N ASN A 52 8.23 -3.37 6.76
CA ASN A 52 9.06 -4.53 7.09
C ASN A 52 10.23 -4.13 7.99
N ASN A 53 10.95 -3.06 7.65
CA ASN A 53 12.14 -2.65 8.40
C ASN A 53 11.81 -2.03 9.76
N GLU A 54 10.77 -1.21 9.85
CA GLU A 54 10.44 -0.50 11.10
C GLU A 54 9.62 -1.37 12.06
N TYR A 55 8.72 -2.22 11.55
CA TYR A 55 7.73 -2.91 12.39
C TYR A 55 7.82 -4.43 12.32
N GLY A 56 8.58 -4.99 11.36
CA GLY A 56 8.72 -6.43 11.18
C GLY A 56 7.44 -7.12 10.67
N TYR A 57 6.58 -6.40 9.94
CA TYR A 57 5.39 -6.97 9.33
C TYR A 57 5.66 -7.34 7.87
N ALA A 58 5.05 -8.44 7.40
CA ALA A 58 4.91 -8.72 5.97
C ALA A 58 3.76 -7.88 5.40
N VAL A 59 3.97 -7.28 4.23
CA VAL A 59 2.95 -6.50 3.52
C VAL A 59 2.36 -7.31 2.38
N LEU A 60 1.03 -7.31 2.28
CA LEU A 60 0.29 -7.89 1.16
C LEU A 60 -0.52 -6.79 0.50
N PHE A 61 -0.48 -6.73 -0.83
CA PHE A 61 -1.35 -5.86 -1.61
C PHE A 61 -2.41 -6.70 -2.30
N GLU A 62 -3.67 -6.32 -2.10
CA GLU A 62 -4.83 -6.89 -2.76
C GLU A 62 -5.49 -5.83 -3.63
N THR A 63 -6.10 -6.23 -4.74
CA THR A 63 -6.82 -5.30 -5.64
C THR A 63 -8.32 -5.42 -5.40
N GLU A 64 -9.01 -4.28 -5.29
CA GLU A 64 -10.48 -4.20 -5.24
C GLU A 64 -11.05 -3.68 -6.58
#